data_AF-A0A4S2TJ78-F1
#
_entry.id   AF-A0A4S2TJ78-F1
#
_cell.length_a   1.000
_cell.length_b   1.000
_cell.length_c   1.000
_cell.angle_alpha   90.00
_cell.angle_beta   90.00
_cell.angle_gamma   90.00
#
_symmetry.space_group_name_H-M   'P 1'
#
loop_
_entity.id
_entity.type
_entity.pdbx_description
1 polymer ?
#
loop_
_entity_poly.entity_id
_entity_poly.type
_entity_poly.pdbx_seq_one_letter_code
_entity_poly.pdbx_strand_id
1 'polypeptide(L)' 'MGNPVNLPLRLEADPQPVPGCAHCDKVAMDRGHAKVNGDGSRVSDCNVRLRRHLADEHS' A
#
# COMPACT_ATOMS: atom_id res chain seq x y z
N MET A 1 15.62 -32.53 2.09
CA MET A 1 14.47 -31.67 1.73
C MET A 1 14.10 -30.87 2.97
N GLY A 2 14.01 -29.54 2.88
CA GLY A 2 13.71 -28.69 4.02
C GLY A 2 12.23 -28.79 4.41
N ASN A 3 11.94 -28.68 5.70
CA ASN A 3 10.57 -28.59 6.20
C ASN A 3 9.90 -27.32 5.63
N PRO A 4 8.61 -27.35 5.25
CA PRO A 4 7.93 -26.17 4.73
C PRO A 4 7.94 -25.02 5.75
N VAL A 5 8.28 -23.83 5.27
CA VAL A 5 8.22 -22.59 6.03
C VAL A 5 6.75 -22.13 6.12
N ASN A 6 6.25 -21.99 7.34
CA ASN A 6 4.94 -21.39 7.58
C ASN A 6 5.11 -19.87 7.65
N LEU A 7 4.54 -19.15 6.68
CA LEU A 7 4.56 -17.70 6.64
C LEU A 7 3.25 -17.15 7.23
N PRO A 8 3.29 -16.19 8.17
CA PRO A 8 2.08 -15.58 8.69
C PRO A 8 1.35 -14.83 7.57
N LEU A 9 0.04 -15.02 7.52
CA LEU A 9 -0.82 -14.27 6.60
C LEU A 9 -0.86 -12.81 7.05
N ARG A 10 -0.40 -11.89 6.20
CA ARG A 10 -0.51 -10.44 6.45
C ARG A 10 -1.93 -9.99 6.14
N LEU A 11 -2.76 -9.95 7.18
CA LEU A 11 -4.14 -9.46 7.16
C LEU A 11 -4.24 -7.96 7.48
N GLU A 12 -3.11 -7.27 7.54
CA GLU A 12 -3.07 -5.83 7.80
C GLU A 12 -3.82 -5.04 6.71
N ALA A 13 -4.60 -4.05 7.15
CA ALA A 13 -5.35 -3.22 6.23
C ALA A 13 -4.41 -2.37 5.34
N ASP A 14 -4.92 -2.03 4.16
CA ASP A 14 -4.29 -1.06 3.28
C ASP A 14 -4.11 0.28 4.02
N PRO A 15 -2.96 0.98 3.86
CA PRO A 15 -2.73 2.29 4.46
C PRO A 15 -3.76 3.30 3.94
N GLN A 16 -4.21 4.20 4.83
CA GLN A 16 -5.21 5.21 4.53
C GLN A 16 -4.55 6.57 4.23
N PRO A 17 -4.98 7.29 3.19
CA PRO A 17 -4.48 8.62 2.89
C PRO A 17 -4.95 9.64 3.94
N VAL A 18 -4.12 10.66 4.22
CA VAL A 18 -4.51 11.80 5.07
C VAL A 18 -5.32 12.78 4.23
N PRO A 19 -6.56 13.14 4.65
CA PRO A 19 -7.39 14.10 3.92
C PRO A 19 -6.70 15.46 3.77
N GLY A 20 -6.70 15.99 2.55
CA GLY A 20 -6.10 17.29 2.24
C GLY A 20 -4.60 17.24 1.95
N CYS A 21 -3.95 16.07 2.08
CA CYS A 21 -2.59 15.89 1.59
C CYS A 21 -2.60 15.49 0.11
N ALA A 22 -2.20 16.42 -0.76
CA ALA A 22 -2.18 16.19 -2.21
C ALA A 22 -1.34 14.98 -2.64
N HIS A 23 -0.26 14.65 -1.90
CA HIS A 23 0.56 13.48 -2.18
C HIS A 23 -0.18 12.19 -1.83
N CYS A 24 -0.81 12.13 -0.65
CA CYS A 24 -1.64 11.00 -0.23
C CYS A 24 -2.76 10.73 -1.24
N ASP A 25 -3.46 11.78 -1.67
CA ASP A 25 -4.58 11.67 -2.60
C ASP A 25 -4.13 11.12 -3.96
N LYS A 26 -3.01 11.61 -4.49
CA LYS A 26 -2.43 11.11 -5.74
C LYS A 26 -2.11 9.62 -5.67
N VAL A 27 -1.45 9.18 -4.59
CA VAL A 27 -1.10 7.76 -4.40
C VAL A 27 -2.36 6.90 -4.24
N ALA A 28 -3.39 7.41 -3.56
CA ALA A 28 -4.66 6.71 -3.41
C ALA A 28 -5.41 6.54 -4.74
N MET A 29 -5.40 7.57 -5.59
CA MET A 29 -5.98 7.52 -6.95
C MET A 29 -5.24 6.49 -7.83
N ASP A 30 -3.91 6.53 -7.84
CA ASP A 30 -3.08 5.56 -8.59
C ASP A 30 -3.33 4.13 -8.13
N ARG A 31 -3.47 3.91 -6.82
CA ARG A 31 -3.84 2.61 -6.25
C ARG A 31 -5.22 2.17 -6.70
N GLY A 32 -6.19 3.07 -6.76
CA GLY A 32 -7.53 2.80 -7.28
C GLY A 32 -7.50 2.31 -8.73
N HIS A 33 -6.77 3.01 -9.60
CA HIS A 33 -6.57 2.59 -10.98
C HIS A 33 -5.89 1.22 -11.09
N ALA A 34 -4.86 0.96 -10.28
CA ALA A 34 -4.18 -0.33 -10.25
C ALA A 34 -5.13 -1.47 -9.84
N LYS A 35 -6.01 -1.24 -8.85
CA LYS A 35 -7.04 -2.21 -8.44
C LYS A 35 -8.01 -2.53 -9.59
N VAL A 36 -8.52 -1.50 -10.27
CA VAL A 36 -9.44 -1.67 -11.41
C VAL A 36 -8.79 -2.45 -12.55
N ASN A 37 -7.50 -2.23 -12.80
CA ASN A 37 -6.75 -2.91 -13.85
C ASN A 37 -6.24 -4.30 -13.45
N GLY A 38 -6.43 -4.74 -12.20
CA GLY A 38 -5.89 -6.01 -11.69
C GLY A 38 -4.37 -6.02 -11.50
N ASP A 39 -3.73 -4.86 -11.47
CA ASP A 39 -2.28 -4.72 -11.30
C ASP A 39 -1.88 -4.80 -9.82
N GLY A 40 -1.78 -6.03 -9.31
CA GLY A 40 -1.44 -6.29 -7.91
C GLY A 40 -0.06 -5.78 -7.49
N SER A 41 0.92 -5.78 -8.41
CA SER A 41 2.25 -5.24 -8.12
C SER A 41 2.17 -3.74 -7.85
N ARG A 42 1.46 -2.99 -8.70
CA ARG A 42 1.31 -1.55 -8.54
C ARG A 42 0.47 -1.18 -7.31
N VAL A 43 -0.53 -1.98 -6.94
CA VAL A 43 -1.26 -1.81 -5.67
C VAL A 43 -0.30 -1.91 -4.48
N SER A 44 0.55 -2.93 -4.46
CA SER A 44 1.56 -3.13 -3.41
C SER A 44 2.54 -1.95 -3.34
N ASP A 45 3.05 -1.49 -4.48
CA ASP A 45 3.96 -0.33 -4.54
C ASP A 45 3.30 0.95 -3.99
N CYS A 46 2.03 1.19 -4.32
CA CYS A 46 1.29 2.34 -3.79
C CYS A 46 1.13 2.25 -2.27
N ASN A 47 0.88 1.05 -1.74
CA ASN A 47 0.80 0.83 -0.29
C ASN A 47 2.15 1.14 0.40
N VAL A 48 3.26 0.67 -0.16
CA VAL A 48 4.61 0.94 0.39
C VAL A 48 4.91 2.45 0.36
N ARG A 49 4.63 3.13 -0.76
CA ARG A 49 4.84 4.58 -0.91
C ARG A 49 4.02 5.37 0.10
N LEU A 50 2.74 5.02 0.28
CA LEU A 50 1.87 5.70 1.22
C LEU A 50 2.34 5.51 2.66
N ARG A 51 2.74 4.30 3.07
CA ARG A 51 3.29 4.04 4.41
C ARG A 51 4.53 4.88 4.69
N ARG A 52 5.46 4.96 3.73
CA ARG A 52 6.67 5.78 3.87
C ARG A 52 6.32 7.25 4.05
N HIS A 53 5.47 7.78 3.17
CA HIS A 53 5.07 9.19 3.25
C HIS A 53 4.34 9.52 4.57
N LEU A 54 3.47 8.63 5.04
CA LEU A 54 2.81 8.78 6.35
C LEU A 54 3.83 8.85 7.49
N ALA A 55 4.85 7.98 7.48
CA ALA A 55 5.89 7.98 8.50
C ALA A 55 6.76 9.25 8.46
N ASP A 56 7.08 9.74 7.26
CA ASP A 56 7.98 10.88 7.06
C ASP A 56 7.29 12.23 7.34
N GLU A 57 6.05 12.42 6.87
CA GLU A 57 5.39 13.73 6.81
C GLU A 57 4.15 13.85 7.72
N HIS A 58 3.66 12.74 8.28
CA HIS A 58 2.41 12.67 9.05
C HIS A 58 2.55 11.88 10.36
N SER A 59 3.76 11.82 10.92
CA SER A 59 4.04 11.20 12.23
C SER A 59 3.61 12.03 13.42
#